data_AF-A0A3B0X8L2-F1
#
_entry.id   AF-A0A3B0X8L2-F1
#
_cell.length_a   1.000
_cell.length_b   1.000
_cell.length_c   1.000
_cell.angle_alpha   90.00
_cell.angle_beta   90.00
_cell.angle_gamma   90.00
#
_symmetry.space_group_name_H-M   'P 1'
#
loop_
_entity.id
_entity.type
_entity.pdbx_description
1 polymer ?
#
loop_
_entity_poly.entity_id
_entity_poly.type
_entity_poly.pdbx_seq_one_letter_code
_entity_poly.pdbx_strand_id
1 'polypeptide(L)'
;DLVSRYGHVAVIRQPDAWAGVDRISALKLFIDKVVDNKAKYNFNGILKFKDRKEYHEANIYEKLNAFFTGNLAPASTNKHQYFCSEFVCDCFIAVGFIQPSAAVLYQSDTYSPGDLSKDPTFGIFWGYLTNDKGYQVSESDQFYYATTYDVIFGA
;
A
#
# COMPACT_ATOMS: atom_id res chain seq x y z
N ASP A 1 19.53 -13.26 1.82
CA ASP A 1 19.21 -11.84 1.62
C ASP A 1 18.14 -11.70 0.53
N LEU A 2 17.22 -10.73 0.64
CA LEU A 2 16.10 -10.54 -0.31
C LEU A 2 16.58 -10.02 -1.65
N VAL A 3 17.51 -9.05 -1.64
CA VAL A 3 18.06 -8.44 -2.85
C VAL A 3 18.82 -9.48 -3.67
N SER A 4 19.61 -10.34 -3.01
CA SER A 4 20.28 -11.46 -3.69
C SER A 4 19.36 -12.45 -4.40
N ARG A 5 18.09 -12.59 -3.99
CA ARG A 5 17.16 -13.55 -4.62
C ARG A 5 16.52 -13.01 -5.90
N TYR A 6 16.36 -11.70 -6.01
CA TYR A 6 15.65 -11.05 -7.11
C TYR A 6 16.58 -10.25 -8.04
N GLY A 7 17.86 -10.10 -7.70
CA GLY A 7 18.83 -9.29 -8.45
C GLY A 7 18.74 -7.81 -8.11
N HIS A 8 17.52 -7.27 -8.14
CA HIS A 8 17.18 -5.91 -7.74
C HIS A 8 15.82 -5.84 -7.04
N VAL A 9 15.57 -4.75 -6.32
CA VAL A 9 14.28 -4.43 -5.69
C VAL A 9 13.95 -2.96 -5.96
N ALA A 10 12.78 -2.71 -6.54
CA ALA A 10 12.25 -1.35 -6.69
C ALA A 10 11.84 -0.79 -5.31
N VAL A 11 12.28 0.43 -5.01
CA VAL A 11 11.98 1.12 -3.76
C VAL A 11 11.02 2.26 -4.04
N ILE A 12 9.96 2.33 -3.26
CA ILE A 12 8.96 3.40 -3.28
C ILE A 12 8.98 4.06 -1.90
N ARG A 13 8.94 5.39 -1.85
CA ARG A 13 8.94 6.14 -0.60
C ARG A 13 7.81 7.15 -0.54
N GLN A 14 7.21 7.27 0.64
CA GLN A 14 6.25 8.32 0.97
C GLN A 14 6.70 9.05 2.24
N PRO A 15 7.61 10.04 2.15
CA PRO A 15 8.15 10.73 3.32
C PRO A 15 7.07 11.39 4.18
N ASP A 16 6.00 11.92 3.57
CA ASP A 16 4.94 12.65 4.26
C ASP A 16 4.13 11.75 5.21
N ALA A 17 4.01 10.46 4.89
CA ALA A 17 3.34 9.50 5.76
C ALA A 17 4.10 9.26 7.06
N TRP A 18 5.41 9.51 7.08
CA TRP A 18 6.30 9.11 8.17
C TRP A 18 7.05 10.27 8.82
N ALA A 19 6.77 11.51 8.41
CA ALA A 19 7.46 12.71 8.92
C ALA A 19 7.26 12.96 10.44
N GLY A 20 6.19 12.42 11.04
CA GLY A 20 5.87 12.57 12.47
C GLY A 20 6.18 11.32 13.31
N VAL A 21 6.78 11.52 14.49
CA VAL A 21 7.06 10.47 15.49
C VAL A 21 5.79 9.70 15.87
N ASP A 22 4.65 10.39 15.89
CA ASP A 22 3.35 9.82 16.25
C ASP A 22 2.90 8.74 15.27
N ARG A 23 3.06 8.94 13.95
CA ARG A 23 2.66 7.96 12.93
C ARG A 23 3.55 6.73 12.94
N ILE A 24 4.85 6.90 13.16
CA ILE A 24 5.78 5.77 13.33
C ILE A 24 5.42 4.97 14.58
N SER A 25 5.07 5.65 15.68
CA SER A 25 4.64 4.99 16.91
C SER A 25 3.31 4.25 16.74
N ALA A 26 2.34 4.87 16.07
CA ALA A 26 1.08 4.24 15.70
C ALA A 26 1.29 3.02 14.79
N LEU A 27 2.23 3.09 13.84
CA LEU A 27 2.56 1.97 12.96
C LEU A 27 3.10 0.78 13.76
N LYS A 28 4.02 1.03 14.69
CA LYS A 28 4.56 -0.02 15.58
C LYS A 28 3.44 -0.67 16.39
N LEU A 29 2.59 0.13 17.05
CA LEU A 29 1.46 -0.38 17.82
C LEU A 29 0.48 -1.19 16.97
N PHE A 30 0.22 -0.76 15.73
CA PHE A 30 -0.62 -1.51 14.80
C PHE A 30 0.02 -2.86 14.43
N ILE A 31 1.31 -2.87 14.10
CA ILE A 31 2.05 -4.10 13.77
C ILE A 31 2.09 -5.05 14.96
N ASP A 32 2.39 -4.56 16.16
CA ASP A 32 2.41 -5.36 17.38
C ASP A 32 1.06 -6.04 17.60
N LYS A 33 -0.04 -5.29 17.44
CA LYS A 33 -1.40 -5.83 17.53
C LYS A 33 -1.68 -6.90 16.46
N VAL A 34 -1.21 -6.71 15.23
CA VAL A 34 -1.38 -7.69 14.15
C VAL A 34 -0.62 -8.99 14.44
N VAL A 35 0.59 -8.88 15.00
CA VAL A 35 1.41 -10.02 15.44
C VAL A 35 0.75 -10.74 16.63
N ASP A 36 0.28 -10.01 17.64
CA ASP A 36 -0.42 -10.55 18.80
C ASP A 36 -1.71 -11.29 18.41
N ASN A 37 -2.43 -10.75 17.42
CA ASN A 37 -3.61 -11.38 16.83
C ASN A 37 -3.30 -12.59 15.96
N LYS A 38 -2.01 -12.91 15.75
CA LYS A 38 -1.53 -14.01 14.89
C LYS A 38 -2.18 -13.97 13.51
N ALA A 39 -2.27 -12.77 12.94
CA ALA A 39 -2.89 -12.59 11.64
C ALA A 39 -2.18 -13.46 10.58
N LYS A 40 -2.96 -14.07 9.69
CA LYS A 40 -2.47 -15.02 8.70
C LYS A 40 -2.44 -14.40 7.30
N TYR A 41 -1.71 -15.04 6.40
CA TYR A 41 -1.74 -14.65 5.00
C TYR A 41 -3.08 -15.02 4.34
N ASN A 42 -3.67 -14.07 3.59
CA ASN A 42 -4.99 -14.19 2.98
C ASN A 42 -4.91 -14.68 1.52
N PHE A 43 -4.63 -15.98 1.31
CA PHE A 43 -4.59 -16.57 -0.04
C PHE A 43 -5.93 -16.47 -0.78
N ASN A 44 -7.04 -16.71 -0.08
CA ASN A 44 -8.37 -16.61 -0.67
C ASN A 44 -8.70 -15.19 -1.12
N GLY A 45 -8.23 -14.19 -0.35
CA GLY A 45 -8.37 -12.79 -0.70
C GLY A 45 -7.64 -12.44 -1.99
N ILE A 46 -6.44 -12.99 -2.20
CA ILE A 46 -5.69 -12.79 -3.45
C ILE A 46 -6.47 -13.36 -4.63
N LEU A 47 -7.06 -14.54 -4.52
CA LEU A 47 -7.81 -15.12 -5.63
C LEU A 47 -9.05 -14.30 -6.02
N LYS A 48 -9.63 -13.56 -5.07
CA LYS A 48 -10.83 -12.74 -5.25
C LYS A 48 -10.55 -11.25 -5.43
N PHE A 49 -9.27 -10.82 -5.46
CA PHE A 49 -8.94 -9.40 -5.42
C PHE A 49 -9.48 -8.65 -6.65
N LYS A 50 -9.42 -9.28 -7.84
CA LYS A 50 -9.84 -8.69 -9.10
C LYS A 50 -11.34 -8.39 -9.10
N ASP A 51 -12.16 -9.39 -8.75
CA ASP A 51 -13.61 -9.23 -8.66
C ASP A 51 -13.99 -8.17 -7.61
N ARG A 52 -13.29 -8.14 -6.48
CA ARG A 52 -13.50 -7.13 -5.44
C ARG A 52 -13.14 -5.72 -5.91
N LYS A 53 -12.07 -5.59 -6.69
CA LYS A 53 -11.64 -4.32 -7.29
C LYS A 53 -12.67 -3.82 -8.30
N GLU A 54 -13.07 -4.65 -9.25
CA GLU A 54 -14.08 -4.31 -10.27
C GLU A 54 -15.40 -3.90 -9.61
N TYR A 55 -15.86 -4.67 -8.62
CA TYR A 55 -17.04 -4.33 -7.84
C TYR A 55 -16.86 -3.01 -7.06
N HIS A 56 -15.69 -2.75 -6.49
CA HIS A 56 -15.43 -1.51 -5.78
C HIS A 56 -15.47 -0.29 -6.71
N GLU A 57 -14.80 -0.37 -7.85
CA GLU A 57 -14.76 0.70 -8.85
C GLU A 57 -16.15 1.00 -9.40
N ALA A 58 -16.96 -0.03 -9.67
CA ALA A 58 -18.34 0.12 -10.15
C ALA A 58 -19.27 0.81 -9.14
N ASN A 59 -19.02 0.66 -7.84
CA ASN A 59 -19.93 1.10 -6.77
C ASN A 59 -19.34 2.24 -5.91
N ILE A 60 -18.29 2.92 -6.37
CA ILE A 60 -17.57 3.87 -5.52
C ILE A 60 -18.42 5.07 -5.08
N TYR A 61 -19.23 5.62 -5.98
CA TYR A 61 -20.11 6.74 -5.68
C TYR A 61 -21.18 6.38 -4.65
N GLU A 62 -21.72 5.17 -4.75
CA GLU A 62 -22.71 4.66 -3.79
C GLU A 62 -22.09 4.51 -2.40
N LYS A 63 -20.87 3.95 -2.32
CA LYS A 63 -20.14 3.80 -1.06
C LYS A 63 -19.81 5.16 -0.42
N LEU A 64 -19.35 6.12 -1.22
CA LEU A 64 -19.05 7.47 -0.74
C LEU A 64 -20.32 8.16 -0.24
N ASN A 65 -21.41 8.11 -1.01
CA ASN A 65 -22.69 8.66 -0.58
C ASN A 65 -23.16 8.01 0.73
N ALA A 66 -23.12 6.68 0.82
CA ALA A 66 -23.49 5.96 2.03
C ALA A 66 -22.63 6.35 3.24
N PHE A 67 -21.33 6.58 3.05
CA PHE A 67 -20.45 7.05 4.13
C PHE A 67 -20.84 8.45 4.62
N PHE A 68 -21.01 9.41 3.71
CA PHE A 68 -21.37 10.78 4.08
C PHE A 68 -22.79 10.93 4.63
N THR A 69 -23.71 10.02 4.29
CA THR A 69 -25.04 9.95 4.90
C THR A 69 -25.07 9.14 6.21
N GLY A 70 -23.93 8.64 6.68
CA GLY A 70 -23.83 7.86 7.93
C GLY A 70 -24.35 6.41 7.84
N ASN A 71 -24.61 5.91 6.63
CA ASN A 71 -25.10 4.56 6.36
C ASN A 71 -23.97 3.53 6.16
N LEU A 72 -22.71 3.98 6.09
CA LEU A 72 -21.54 3.14 5.93
C LEU A 72 -20.42 3.63 6.86
N ALA A 73 -19.80 2.71 7.60
CA ALA A 73 -18.56 2.96 8.32
C ALA A 73 -17.36 2.48 7.49
N PRO A 74 -16.16 3.08 7.66
CA PRO A 74 -14.94 2.59 7.01
C PRO A 74 -14.64 1.15 7.45
N ALA A 75 -14.01 0.39 6.56
CA ALA A 75 -13.55 -0.94 6.88
C ALA A 75 -12.53 -0.90 8.04
N SER A 76 -12.65 -1.86 8.97
CA SER A 76 -11.67 -2.01 10.05
C SER A 76 -10.32 -2.46 9.48
N THR A 77 -9.25 -1.77 9.86
CA THR A 77 -7.87 -2.20 9.57
C THR A 77 -7.42 -3.36 10.46
N ASN A 78 -8.11 -3.61 11.57
CA ASN A 78 -7.84 -4.75 12.45
C ASN A 78 -8.55 -6.00 11.92
N LYS A 79 -7.79 -6.91 11.31
CA LYS A 79 -8.25 -8.12 10.63
C LYS A 79 -7.41 -9.32 11.09
N HIS A 80 -7.94 -10.51 10.89
CA HIS A 80 -7.22 -11.76 11.16
C HIS A 80 -6.42 -12.28 9.96
N GLN A 81 -6.63 -11.70 8.78
CA GLN A 81 -5.95 -12.11 7.56
C GLN A 81 -5.68 -10.92 6.66
N TYR A 82 -4.51 -10.90 6.04
CA TYR A 82 -4.10 -9.89 5.07
C TYR A 82 -3.33 -10.55 3.93
N PHE A 83 -3.42 -10.00 2.72
CA PHE A 83 -2.37 -10.20 1.72
C PHE A 83 -1.41 -9.00 1.69
N CYS A 84 -0.30 -9.12 0.97
CA CYS A 84 0.83 -8.18 1.10
C CYS A 84 0.43 -6.71 0.87
N SER A 85 -0.22 -6.40 -0.24
CA SER A 85 -0.63 -5.02 -0.57
C SER A 85 -1.82 -4.54 0.27
N GLU A 86 -2.73 -5.44 0.66
CA GLU A 86 -3.78 -5.12 1.63
C GLU A 86 -3.19 -4.64 2.96
N PHE A 87 -2.20 -5.37 3.48
CA PHE A 87 -1.54 -5.02 4.72
C PHE A 87 -0.84 -3.66 4.66
N VAL A 88 -0.15 -3.37 3.55
CA VAL A 88 0.47 -2.06 3.34
C VAL A 88 -0.60 -0.96 3.34
N CYS A 89 -1.70 -1.11 2.60
CA CYS A 89 -2.77 -0.12 2.59
C CYS A 89 -3.36 0.11 3.99
N ASP A 90 -3.65 -0.97 4.72
CA ASP A 90 -4.15 -0.90 6.10
C ASP A 90 -3.17 -0.20 7.05
N CYS A 91 -1.85 -0.28 6.82
CA CYS A 91 -0.88 0.47 7.61
C CYS A 91 -1.06 1.99 7.42
N PHE A 92 -1.25 2.48 6.20
CA PHE A 92 -1.46 3.91 5.92
C PHE A 92 -2.80 4.41 6.50
N ILE A 93 -3.83 3.57 6.51
CA ILE A 93 -5.12 3.88 7.14
C ILE A 93 -4.98 3.88 8.68
N ALA A 94 -4.34 2.85 9.25
CA ALA A 94 -4.23 2.67 10.70
C ALA A 94 -3.46 3.82 11.38
N VAL A 95 -2.46 4.39 10.72
CA VAL A 95 -1.70 5.55 11.23
C VAL A 95 -2.38 6.89 10.96
N GLY A 96 -3.55 6.88 10.32
CA GLY A 96 -4.31 8.08 10.00
C GLY A 96 -3.68 8.97 8.93
N PHE A 97 -2.79 8.43 8.09
CA PHE A 97 -2.36 9.13 6.88
C PHE A 97 -3.48 9.13 5.84
N ILE A 98 -4.11 7.98 5.63
CA ILE A 98 -5.38 7.87 4.92
C ILE A 98 -6.50 8.03 5.95
N GLN A 99 -7.24 9.14 5.84
CA GLN A 99 -8.35 9.45 6.75
C GLN A 99 -9.60 8.61 6.47
N PRO A 100 -10.54 8.46 7.43
CA PRO A 100 -11.74 7.65 7.30
C PRO A 100 -12.56 7.87 6.02
N SER A 101 -12.73 9.12 5.59
CA SER A 101 -13.45 9.46 4.35
C SER A 101 -12.73 8.96 3.09
N ALA A 102 -11.39 9.06 3.08
CA ALA A 102 -10.56 8.53 2.01
C ALA A 102 -10.47 7.00 2.07
N ALA A 103 -10.49 6.38 3.26
CA ALA A 103 -10.44 4.93 3.42
C ALA A 103 -11.61 4.19 2.75
N VAL A 104 -12.71 4.88 2.44
CA VAL A 104 -13.81 4.35 1.61
C VAL A 104 -13.38 4.15 0.15
N LEU A 105 -12.51 5.04 -0.36
CA LEU A 105 -11.86 4.93 -1.68
C LEU A 105 -10.64 4.00 -1.61
N TYR A 106 -9.83 4.08 -0.56
CA TYR A 106 -8.66 3.21 -0.36
C TYR A 106 -9.07 1.89 0.29
N GLN A 107 -9.99 1.15 -0.32
CA GLN A 107 -10.40 -0.15 0.19
C GLN A 107 -9.23 -1.14 0.08
N SER A 108 -8.58 -1.44 1.21
CA SER A 108 -7.29 -2.16 1.22
C SER A 108 -7.28 -3.49 0.48
N ASP A 109 -8.40 -4.22 0.45
CA ASP A 109 -8.51 -5.54 -0.15
C ASP A 109 -8.75 -5.52 -1.68
N THR A 110 -8.66 -4.34 -2.30
CA THR A 110 -8.77 -4.13 -3.75
C THR A 110 -7.47 -3.67 -4.42
N TYR A 111 -6.39 -3.47 -3.66
CA TYR A 111 -5.10 -3.02 -4.18
C TYR A 111 -4.15 -4.17 -4.41
N SER A 112 -3.56 -4.30 -5.60
CA SER A 112 -2.40 -5.16 -5.85
C SER A 112 -1.08 -4.41 -5.56
N PRO A 113 0.06 -5.11 -5.44
CA PRO A 113 1.36 -4.43 -5.30
C PRO A 113 1.67 -3.46 -6.45
N GLY A 114 1.25 -3.80 -7.68
CA GLY A 114 1.42 -2.93 -8.84
C GLY A 114 0.45 -1.73 -8.85
N ASP A 115 -0.66 -1.80 -8.12
CA ASP A 115 -1.54 -0.63 -7.93
C ASP A 115 -0.92 0.33 -6.92
N LEU A 116 -0.42 -0.18 -5.79
CA LEU A 116 0.28 0.63 -4.80
C LEU A 116 1.46 1.41 -5.41
N SER A 117 2.17 0.80 -6.36
CA SER A 117 3.33 1.44 -6.97
C SER A 117 3.01 2.53 -7.99
N LYS A 118 1.76 2.65 -8.41
CA LYS A 118 1.30 3.67 -9.36
C LYS A 118 0.55 4.80 -8.66
N ASP A 119 0.18 4.60 -7.41
CA ASP A 119 -0.60 5.56 -6.63
C ASP A 119 0.33 6.36 -5.70
N PRO A 120 0.50 7.67 -5.94
CA PRO A 120 1.43 8.51 -5.18
C PRO A 120 1.08 8.60 -3.70
N THR A 121 -0.14 8.21 -3.30
CA THR A 121 -0.53 8.11 -1.89
C THR A 121 0.39 7.16 -1.12
N PHE A 122 0.75 6.04 -1.73
CA PHE A 122 1.62 5.03 -1.11
C PHE A 122 3.10 5.29 -1.36
N GLY A 123 3.40 6.20 -2.28
CA GLY A 123 4.71 6.80 -2.46
C GLY A 123 5.11 6.90 -3.92
N ILE A 124 6.31 7.42 -4.12
CA ILE A 124 6.91 7.64 -5.43
C ILE A 124 8.14 6.77 -5.56
N PHE A 125 8.37 6.29 -6.78
CA PHE A 125 9.52 5.47 -7.11
C PHE A 125 10.81 6.24 -6.77
N TRP A 126 11.68 5.64 -5.96
CA TRP A 126 12.94 6.22 -5.53
C TRP A 126 14.12 5.70 -6.34
N GLY A 127 14.02 4.47 -6.83
CA GLY A 127 15.12 3.78 -7.51
C GLY A 127 15.17 2.31 -7.15
N TYR A 128 16.27 1.66 -7.52
CA TYR A 128 16.48 0.24 -7.27
C TYR A 128 17.57 0.00 -6.23
N LEU A 129 17.38 -1.03 -5.41
CA LEU A 129 18.43 -1.62 -4.58
C LEU A 129 18.95 -2.88 -5.27
N THR A 130 20.27 -2.99 -5.39
CA THR A 130 20.95 -4.17 -5.93
C THR A 130 22.24 -4.44 -5.17
N ASN A 131 22.62 -5.72 -5.08
CA ASN A 131 23.92 -6.14 -4.54
C ASN A 131 25.01 -6.18 -5.61
N ASP A 132 24.64 -6.06 -6.89
CA ASP A 132 25.55 -6.06 -8.02
C ASP A 132 25.72 -4.64 -8.57
N LYS A 133 26.93 -4.09 -8.42
CA LYS A 133 27.27 -2.73 -8.86
C LYS A 133 27.18 -2.56 -10.39
N GLY A 134 27.23 -3.64 -11.15
CA GLY A 134 27.11 -3.65 -12.61
C GLY A 134 25.69 -3.97 -13.09
N TYR A 135 24.74 -4.21 -12.19
CA TYR A 135 23.40 -4.65 -12.56
C TYR A 135 22.71 -3.62 -13.46
N GLN A 136 22.25 -4.09 -14.62
CA GLN A 136 21.45 -3.29 -15.54
C GLN A 136 20.01 -3.77 -15.45
N VAL A 137 19.12 -2.86 -15.07
CA VAL A 137 17.68 -3.15 -15.08
C VAL A 137 17.22 -3.25 -16.54
N SER A 138 16.42 -4.27 -16.84
CA SER A 138 15.84 -4.45 -18.17
C SER A 138 14.94 -3.27 -18.57
N GLU A 139 14.99 -2.85 -19.83
CA GLU A 139 14.07 -1.84 -20.38
C GLU A 139 12.59 -2.25 -20.29
N SER A 140 12.32 -3.55 -20.17
CA SER A 140 10.97 -4.09 -19.95
C SER A 140 10.49 -4.03 -18.50
N ASP A 141 11.33 -3.59 -17.55
CA ASP A 141 10.92 -3.41 -16.15
C ASP A 141 9.90 -2.27 -16.04
N GLN A 142 8.87 -2.49 -15.23
CA GLN A 142 7.76 -1.54 -15.06
C GLN A 142 8.20 -0.15 -14.57
N PHE A 143 9.35 -0.05 -13.87
CA PHE A 143 9.86 1.24 -13.39
C PHE A 143 11.05 1.77 -14.20
N TYR A 144 11.43 1.12 -15.31
CA TYR A 144 12.60 1.56 -16.09
C TYR A 144 12.49 3.02 -16.55
N TYR A 145 11.31 3.43 -16.99
CA TYR A 145 11.01 4.81 -17.41
C TYR A 145 10.26 5.62 -16.34
N ALA A 146 10.19 5.14 -15.10
CA ALA A 146 9.49 5.85 -14.03
C ALA A 146 10.29 7.08 -13.58
N THR A 147 9.61 8.21 -13.40
CA THR A 147 10.20 9.40 -12.80
C THR A 147 10.53 9.13 -11.34
N THR A 148 11.76 9.40 -10.94
CA THR A 148 12.22 9.18 -9.56
C THR A 148 11.86 10.35 -8.65
N TYR A 149 11.78 10.08 -7.34
CA TYR A 149 11.41 11.05 -6.32
C TYR A 149 12.27 12.33 -6.38
N ASP A 150 13.59 12.19 -6.51
CA ASP A 150 14.56 13.28 -6.60
C ASP A 150 14.35 14.16 -7.84
N VAL A 151 13.86 13.60 -8.95
CA VAL A 151 13.49 14.37 -10.14
C VAL A 151 12.25 15.23 -9.88
N ILE A 152 11.30 14.74 -9.06
CA ILE A 152 10.04 15.44 -8.78
C ILE A 152 10.22 16.53 -7.71
N PHE A 153 10.92 16.22 -6.61
CA PHE A 153 11.00 17.09 -5.44
C PHE A 153 12.37 17.75 -5.22
N GLY A 154 13.37 17.42 -6.03
CA GLY A 154 14.76 17.82 -5.80
C GLY A 154 15.47 16.91 -4.81
N ALA A 155 16.80 17.07 -4.75
CA ALA A 155 17.69 16.35 -3.83
C ALA A 155 17.73 16.99 -2.44
#